data_AF-A0A8H9IKK3-F1
#
_entry.id   AF-A0A8H9IKK3-F1
#
_cell.length_a   1.000
_cell.length_b   1.000
_cell.length_c   1.000
_cell.angle_alpha   90.00
_cell.angle_beta   90.00
_cell.angle_gamma   90.00
#
_symmetry.space_group_name_H-M   'P 1'
#
loop_
_entity.id
_entity.type
_entity.pdbx_description
1 polymer ?
#
loop_
_entity_poly.entity_id
_entity_poly.type
_entity_poly.pdbx_seq_one_letter_code
_entity_poly.pdbx_strand_id
1 'polypeptide(L)' 'MENGKAKSVIKRVYVPTQVRDLPNGEKLKIPGHYKAPPSDSNS' A
#
# COMPACT_ATOMS: atom_id res chain seq x y z
N MET A 1 26.26 -14.11 24.66
CA MET A 1 24.81 -13.92 24.47
C MET A 1 24.63 -13.06 23.24
N GLU A 2 24.26 -13.70 22.13
CA GLU A 2 24.00 -13.03 20.86
C GLU A 2 22.78 -12.12 21.04
N ASN A 3 22.97 -10.81 20.91
CA ASN A 3 21.91 -9.82 20.97
C ASN A 3 20.97 -10.07 19.79
N GLY A 4 19.95 -10.92 20.00
CA GLY A 4 18.96 -11.28 18.99
C GLY A 4 18.24 -10.02 18.54
N LYS A 5 18.68 -9.44 17.42
CA LYS A 5 18.03 -8.29 16.80
C LYS A 5 16.58 -8.66 16.56
N ALA A 6 15.67 -8.03 17.32
CA ALA A 6 14.24 -8.23 17.15
C ALA A 6 13.89 -7.98 15.68
N LYS A 7 13.33 -9.01 15.02
CA LYS A 7 12.90 -8.90 13.62
C LYS A 7 11.70 -7.96 13.58
N SER A 8 11.89 -6.73 13.09
CA SER A 8 10.79 -5.79 12.87
C SER A 8 9.95 -6.25 11.69
N VAL A 9 8.71 -6.67 11.95
CA VAL A 9 7.75 -7.05 10.91
C VAL A 9 6.96 -5.81 10.47
N ILE A 10 7.17 -5.36 9.23
CA ILE A 10 6.42 -4.24 8.65
C ILE A 10 5.22 -4.81 7.90
N LYS A 11 4.02 -4.62 8.46
CA LYS A 11 2.76 -4.94 7.77
C LYS A 11 2.49 -3.89 6.69
N ARG A 12 2.09 -4.34 5.49
CA ARG A 12 1.69 -3.49 4.37
C ARG A 12 0.46 -4.07 3.69
N VAL A 13 -0.34 -3.21 3.07
CA VAL A 13 -1.51 -3.63 2.29
C VAL A 13 -1.18 -3.49 0.82
N TYR A 14 -1.34 -4.57 0.06
CA TYR A 14 -1.20 -4.52 -1.40
C TYR A 14 -2.45 -3.91 -2.03
N VAL A 15 -2.26 -2.86 -2.81
CA VAL A 15 -3.29 -2.26 -3.67
C VAL A 15 -3.04 -2.78 -5.08
N PRO A 16 -3.99 -3.51 -5.70
CA PRO A 16 -3.81 -4.03 -7.04
C PRO A 16 -3.84 -2.92 -8.10
N THR A 17 -3.35 -3.26 -9.29
CA THR A 17 -3.47 -2.39 -10.46
C THR A 17 -4.94 -2.10 -10.74
N GLN A 18 -5.26 -0.83 -10.98
CA GLN A 18 -6.61 -0.36 -11.30
C GLN A 18 -6.58 0.46 -12.57
N VAL A 19 -7.69 0.44 -13.31
CA VAL A 19 -7.90 1.29 -14.49
C VAL A 19 -9.04 2.24 -14.17
N ARG A 20 -8.85 3.53 -14.40
CA ARG A 20 -9.84 4.58 -14.16
C ARG A 20 -10.08 5.35 -15.45
N ASP A 21 -11.34 5.60 -15.75
CA ASP A 21 -11.72 6.50 -16.84
C ASP A 21 -11.55 7.95 -16.38
N LEU A 22 -10.88 8.76 -17.20
CA LEU A 22 -10.67 10.17 -16.95
C LEU A 22 -11.79 11.02 -17.59
N PRO A 23 -12.06 12.23 -17.09
CA PRO A 23 -13.09 13.11 -17.65
C PRO A 23 -12.88 13.49 -19.13
N ASN A 24 -11.64 13.40 -19.62
CA ASN A 24 -11.29 13.65 -21.02
C ASN A 24 -11.50 12.43 -21.93
N GLY A 25 -12.02 11.31 -21.40
CA GLY A 25 -12.25 10.07 -22.14
C GLY A 25 -11.03 9.15 -22.25
N GLU A 26 -9.88 9.55 -21.70
CA GLU A 26 -8.69 8.68 -21.64
C GLU A 26 -8.81 7.67 -20.50
N LYS A 27 -8.10 6.54 -20.65
CA LYS A 27 -8.01 5.51 -19.59
C LYS A 27 -6.68 5.62 -18.88
N LEU A 28 -6.72 5.88 -17.57
CA LEU A 28 -5.54 5.90 -16.72
C LEU A 28 -5.33 4.54 -16.06
N LYS A 29 -4.22 3.88 -16.41
CA LYS A 29 -3.78 2.66 -15.73
C LYS A 29 -2.88 3.03 -14.55
N ILE A 30 -3.32 2.71 -13.34
CA ILE A 30 -2.59 2.95 -12.09
C ILE A 30 -1.97 1.63 -11.63
N PRO A 31 -0.64 1.49 -11.63
CA PRO A 31 0.03 0.28 -11.17
C PRO A 31 -0.26 -0.06 -9.71
N GLY A 32 -0.29 -1.36 -9.42
CA GLY A 32 -0.39 -1.84 -8.05
C GLY A 32 0.82 -1.42 -7.21
N HIS A 33 0.57 -1.11 -5.94
CA HIS A 33 1.59 -0.66 -5.00
C HIS A 33 1.24 -1.08 -3.57
N TYR A 34 2.25 -1.09 -2.69
CA TYR A 34 2.02 -1.30 -1.26
C TYR A 34 1.74 0.03 -0.58
N LYS A 35 0.73 0.06 0.29
CA LYS A 35 0.46 1.18 1.18
C LYS A 35 0.61 0.78 2.64
N ALA A 36 0.75 1.79 3.50
CA ALA A 36 0.62 1.58 4.94
C ALA A 36 -0.75 0.94 5.23
N PRO A 37 -0.83 0.00 6.20
CA PRO A 37 -2.12 -0.43 6.69
C PRO A 37 -2.89 0.80 7.19
N PRO A 38 -4.23 0.82 7.07
CA PRO A 38 -5.01 1.89 7.68
C PRO A 38 -4.58 1.96 9.15
N SER A 39 -4.10 3.12 9.60
CA SER A 39 -3.84 3.31 11.02
C SER A 39 -5.19 3.28 11.72
N ASP A 40 -5.26 2.66 12.90
CA ASP A 40 -6.34 2.87 13.85
C ASP A 40 -6.27 4.30 14.44
N SER A 41 -6.13 5.32 13.58
CA SER A 41 -6.05 6.73 13.95
C SER A 41 -6.96 7.54 13.05
N ASN A 42 -8.24 7.21 13.10
CA ASN A 42 -9.33 8.16 12.96
C ASN A 42 -10.10 8.09 14.28
N SER A 43 -9.76 8.98 15.21
CA SER A 43 -10.59 9.33 16.35
C SER A 43 -10.46 10.82 16.63
#